data_AF-A0A955HD30-F1
#
_entry.id   AF-A0A955HD30-F1
#
_cell.length_a   1.000
_cell.length_b   1.000
_cell.length_c   1.000
_cell.angle_alpha   90.00
_cell.angle_beta   90.00
_cell.angle_gamma   90.00
#
_symmetry.space_group_name_H-M   'P 1'
#
loop_
_entity.id
_entity.type
_entity.pdbx_description
1 polymer ?
#
loop_
_entity_poly.entity_id
_entity_poly.type
_entity_poly.pdbx_seq_one_letter_code
_entity_poly.pdbx_strand_id
1 'polypeptide(L)' 'MSIVKSNHCVYDTHYHTVFPVKYRKALLEPHITKAIREIASEITERYDIWFEQLGTI' A
#
# COMPACT_ATOMS: atom_id res chain seq x y z
N MET A 1 -7.85 0.41 -10.91
CA MET A 1 -9.16 0.09 -10.31
C MET A 1 -10.30 0.57 -11.23
N SER A 2 -11.57 0.33 -10.90
CA SER A 2 -12.72 1.06 -11.52
C SER A 2 -13.10 2.28 -10.68
N ILE A 3 -13.77 3.26 -11.29
CA ILE A 3 -14.27 4.49 -10.63
C ILE A 3 -15.10 4.18 -9.37
N VAL A 4 -14.76 4.82 -8.25
CA VAL A 4 -15.46 4.70 -6.95
C VAL A 4 -16.50 5.81 -6.82
N LYS A 5 -17.67 5.47 -6.26
CA LYS A 5 -18.76 6.42 -5.98
C LYS A 5 -18.99 6.52 -4.48
N SER A 6 -18.98 7.74 -3.95
CA SER A 6 -19.33 8.06 -2.57
C SER A 6 -20.55 9.00 -2.54
N ASN A 7 -21.02 9.40 -1.36
CA ASN A 7 -22.26 10.16 -1.16
C ASN A 7 -22.32 11.46 -1.98
N HIS A 8 -21.18 12.14 -2.15
CA HIS A 8 -21.12 13.45 -2.80
C HIS A 8 -20.00 13.57 -3.83
N CYS A 9 -19.35 12.47 -4.20
CA CYS A 9 -18.28 12.49 -5.20
C CYS A 9 -18.13 11.17 -5.93
N VAL A 10 -17.49 11.26 -7.09
CA VAL A 10 -17.10 10.12 -7.92
C VAL A 10 -15.62 10.33 -8.21
N TYR A 11 -14.79 9.34 -7.90
CA TYR A 11 -13.34 9.52 -7.95
C TYR A 11 -12.62 8.24 -8.40
N ASP A 12 -11.46 8.44 -9.01
CA ASP A 12 -10.49 7.39 -9.35
C ASP A 12 -9.11 7.98 -9.08
N THR A 13 -8.51 7.62 -7.94
CA THR A 13 -7.34 8.33 -7.40
C THR A 13 -6.21 7.35 -7.13
N HIS A 14 -5.08 7.59 -7.80
CA HIS A 14 -3.90 6.74 -7.71
C HIS A 14 -2.72 7.55 -7.18
N TYR A 15 -1.97 6.96 -6.26
CA TYR A 15 -0.80 7.59 -5.66
C TYR A 15 0.42 6.69 -5.81
N HIS A 16 1.56 7.30 -6.09
CA HIS A 16 2.86 6.66 -5.98
C HIS A 16 3.54 7.14 -4.69
N THR A 17 3.60 6.26 -3.69
CA THR A 17 4.13 6.56 -2.36
C THR A 17 5.38 5.73 -2.10
N VAL A 18 6.50 6.40 -1.80
CA VAL A 18 7.79 5.76 -1.50
C VAL A 18 8.36 6.36 -0.23
N PHE A 19 8.82 5.51 0.69
CA PHE A 19 9.48 5.93 1.92
C PHE A 19 10.70 5.03 2.20
N PRO A 20 11.84 5.61 2.64
CA PRO A 20 13.01 4.82 3.02
C PRO A 20 12.86 4.23 4.42
N VAL A 21 13.53 3.11 4.67
CA VAL A 21 13.71 2.62 6.04
C VAL A 21 14.66 3.53 6.82
N LYS A 22 14.53 3.53 8.16
CA LYS A 22 15.37 4.36 9.04
C LYS A 22 16.86 4.12 8.76
N TYR A 23 17.60 5.21 8.53
CA TYR A 23 19.03 5.22 8.15
C TYR A 23 19.36 4.52 6.83
N ARG A 24 18.38 4.24 5.96
CA ARG A 24 18.57 3.58 4.65
C ARG A 24 19.36 2.25 4.73
N LYS A 25 19.28 1.56 5.87
CA LYS A 25 19.91 0.25 6.04
C LYS A 25 19.24 -0.79 5.14
N ALA A 26 19.98 -1.79 4.66
CA ALA A 26 19.43 -2.91 3.89
C ALA A 26 18.73 -3.93 4.84
N LEU A 27 17.57 -3.55 5.39
CA LEU A 27 16.82 -4.34 6.39
C LEU A 27 15.63 -5.11 5.82
N LEU A 28 15.36 -4.98 4.51
CA LEU A 28 14.21 -5.59 3.85
C LEU A 28 14.51 -7.05 3.48
N GLU A 29 14.72 -7.88 4.49
CA GLU A 29 14.86 -9.32 4.33
C GLU A 29 13.53 -9.98 3.92
N PRO A 30 13.56 -11.18 3.30
CA PRO A 30 12.35 -11.83 2.77
C PRO A 30 11.19 -11.98 3.78
N HIS A 31 11.50 -12.21 5.06
CA HIS A 31 10.48 -12.35 6.10
C HIS A 31 9.85 -10.99 6.47
N ILE A 32 10.62 -9.90 6.47
CA ILE A 32 10.14 -8.55 6.71
C ILE A 32 9.23 -8.10 5.57
N THR A 33 9.64 -8.35 4.33
CA THR A 33 8.84 -8.01 3.15
C THR A 33 7.55 -8.81 3.07
N LYS A 34 7.54 -10.06 3.54
CA LYS A 34 6.32 -10.86 3.69
C LYS A 34 5.37 -10.22 4.70
N ALA A 35 5.88 -9.84 5.88
CA ALA A 35 5.08 -9.15 6.90
C ALA A 35 4.52 -7.81 6.41
N ILE A 36 5.30 -7.02 5.66
CA ILE A 36 4.82 -5.77 5.05
C ILE A 36 3.62 -6.03 4.12
N ARG A 37 3.68 -7.11 3.33
CA ARG A 37 2.58 -7.49 2.41
C ARG A 37 1.33 -7.91 3.17
N GLU A 38 1.48 -8.69 4.23
CA GLU A 38 0.38 -9.12 5.10
C GLU A 38 -0.29 -7.90 5.76
N ILE A 39 0.51 -6.99 6.33
CA ILE A 39 0.01 -5.75 6.94
C ILE A 39 -0.70 -4.87 5.91
N ALA A 40 -0.17 -4.74 4.69
CA ALA A 40 -0.83 -3.98 3.62
C ALA A 40 -2.20 -4.57 3.24
N SER A 41 -2.35 -5.90 3.28
CA SER A 41 -3.64 -6.56 3.10
C SER A 41 -4.60 -6.19 4.24
N GLU A 42 -4.15 -6.27 5.49
CA GLU A 42 -4.98 -5.87 6.65
C GLU A 42 -5.35 -4.38 6.65
N ILE A 43 -4.50 -3.51 6.09
CA ILE A 43 -4.82 -2.09 5.91
C ILE A 43 -5.97 -1.94 4.90
N THR A 44 -5.92 -2.70 3.80
CA THR A 44 -6.98 -2.70 2.77
C THR A 44 -8.33 -3.15 3.35
N GLU A 45 -8.33 -4.08 4.30
CA GLU A 45 -9.56 -4.55 4.97
C GLU A 45 -10.16 -3.52 5.93
N ARG A 46 -9.33 -2.63 6.50
CA ARG A 46 -9.74 -1.68 7.55
C ARG A 46 -10.01 -0.27 7.02
N TYR A 47 -9.41 0.10 5.90
CA TYR A 47 -9.42 1.47 5.38
C TYR A 47 -9.80 1.47 3.90
N ASP A 48 -10.35 2.60 3.44
CA ASP A 48 -10.72 2.85 2.04
C ASP A 48 -9.47 3.14 1.18
N ILE A 49 -8.48 2.24 1.25
CA ILE A 49 -7.17 2.33 0.60
C ILE A 49 -6.85 0.96 0.01
N TRP A 50 -6.44 0.94 -1.26
CA TRP A 50 -6.05 -0.28 -1.94
C TRP A 50 -4.64 -0.18 -2.50
N PHE A 51 -3.87 -1.24 -2.33
CA PHE A 51 -2.51 -1.33 -2.86
C PHE A 51 -2.54 -2.03 -4.22
N GLU A 52 -2.50 -1.24 -5.31
CA GLU A 52 -2.44 -1.77 -6.68
C GLU A 52 -1.10 -2.45 -6.97
N GLN A 53 -0.02 -1.84 -6.47
CA GLN A 53 1.33 -2.36 -6.56
C GLN A 53 2.03 -2.09 -5.23
N LEU A 54 2.71 -3.11 -4.72
CA LEU A 54 3.68 -2.98 -3.64
C LEU A 54 5.04 -3.25 -4.24
N GLY A 55 6.03 -2.45 -3.83
CA GLY A 55 7.40 -2.56 -4.32
C GLY A 55 7.86 -4.01 -4.34
N THR A 56 8.25 -4.47 -5.52
CA THR A 56 8.82 -5.80 -5.72
C THR A 56 10.16 -5.88 -5.01
N ILE A 57 10.40 -6.99 -4.31
CA ILE A 57 11.77 -7.47 -4.03
C ILE A 57 12.39 -7.89 -5.35
#